data_AF-W5TPZ2-F1
#
_entry.id   AF-W5TPZ2-F1
#
_cell.length_a   1.000
_cell.length_b   1.000
_cell.length_c   1.000
_cell.angle_alpha   90.00
_cell.angle_beta   90.00
_cell.angle_gamma   90.00
#
_symmetry.space_group_name_H-M   'P 1'
#
loop_
_entity.id
_entity.type
_entity.pdbx_description
1 polymer ?
#
loop_
_entity_poly.entity_id
_entity_poly.type
_entity_poly.pdbx_seq_one_letter_code
_entity_poly.pdbx_strand_id
1 'polypeptide(L)'
;MFKNQPEENSAGLPDDRLIAIAREQGVNGQGAADCIANQKYADFVKSSTKKWFVDAGIQGTPTVFVNGAEIHHNNDPKLLPSVDDLKAAVAKAQV
;
A
#
# COMPACT_ATOMS: atom_id res chain seq x y z
N MET A 1 -4.08 -0.07 -10.25
CA MET A 1 -2.69 0.26 -9.84
C MET A 1 -1.77 -0.95 -9.91
N PHE A 2 -1.87 -1.95 -9.01
CA PHE A 2 -0.92 -3.09 -8.96
C PHE A 2 -0.72 -3.87 -10.27
N LYS A 3 -1.80 -4.09 -11.06
CA LYS A 3 -1.68 -4.73 -12.40
C LYS A 3 -0.72 -4.00 -13.35
N ASN A 4 -0.54 -2.70 -13.16
CA ASN A 4 0.31 -1.83 -13.98
C ASN A 4 1.64 -1.50 -13.27
N GLN A 5 2.07 -2.29 -12.29
CA GLN A 5 3.30 -2.01 -11.55
C GLN A 5 4.53 -2.17 -12.47
N PRO A 6 5.43 -1.16 -12.53
CA PRO A 6 6.73 -1.33 -13.17
C PRO A 6 7.57 -2.41 -12.50
N GLU A 7 8.68 -2.78 -13.14
CA GLU A 7 9.68 -3.65 -12.52
C GLU A 7 10.16 -3.07 -11.18
N GLU A 8 10.39 -3.93 -10.19
CA GLU A 8 10.92 -3.49 -8.89
C GLU A 8 12.29 -2.83 -9.06
N ASN A 9 12.59 -1.85 -8.19
CA ASN A 9 13.81 -1.03 -8.25
C ASN A 9 13.97 -0.18 -9.53
N SER A 10 12.93 -0.06 -10.36
CA SER A 10 12.87 0.87 -11.48
C SER A 10 12.14 2.17 -11.10
N ALA A 11 12.08 3.12 -12.05
CA ALA A 11 11.27 4.33 -11.87
C ALA A 11 9.78 3.97 -11.68
N GLY A 12 9.10 4.75 -10.85
CA GLY A 12 7.64 4.65 -10.71
C GLY A 12 6.89 5.02 -11.99
N LEU A 13 5.57 4.82 -11.97
CA LEU A 13 4.72 5.24 -13.08
C LEU A 13 4.78 6.77 -13.28
N PRO A 14 4.90 7.26 -14.52
CA PRO A 14 4.80 8.69 -14.80
C PRO A 14 3.37 9.20 -14.58
N ASP A 15 3.24 10.51 -14.34
CA ASP A 15 1.97 11.16 -13.99
C ASP A 15 0.88 10.93 -15.04
N ASP A 16 1.22 10.97 -16.33
CA ASP A 16 0.29 10.71 -17.43
C ASP A 16 -0.31 9.30 -17.36
N ARG A 17 0.49 8.29 -16.99
CA ARG A 17 0.03 6.93 -16.80
C ARG A 17 -0.83 6.80 -15.54
N LEU A 18 -0.50 7.49 -14.45
CA LEU A 18 -1.33 7.55 -13.25
C LEU A 18 -2.71 8.15 -13.55
N ILE A 19 -2.74 9.24 -14.33
CA ILE A 19 -3.96 9.90 -14.79
C ILE A 19 -4.78 8.99 -15.71
N ALA A 20 -4.13 8.28 -16.63
CA ALA A 20 -4.80 7.33 -17.52
C ALA A 20 -5.46 6.21 -16.73
N ILE A 21 -4.77 5.63 -15.74
CA ILE A 21 -5.34 4.61 -14.85
C ILE A 21 -6.56 5.16 -14.09
N ALA A 22 -6.52 6.39 -13.60
CA ALA A 22 -7.68 7.01 -12.94
C ALA A 22 -8.90 7.11 -13.87
N ARG A 23 -8.69 7.53 -15.12
CA ARG A 23 -9.75 7.59 -16.15
C ARG A 23 -10.30 6.21 -16.51
N GLU A 24 -9.43 5.20 -16.63
CA GLU A 24 -9.85 3.80 -16.85
C GLU A 24 -10.79 3.29 -15.73
N GLN A 25 -10.72 3.87 -14.52
CA GLN A 25 -11.60 3.55 -13.40
C GLN A 25 -12.80 4.50 -13.26
N GLY A 26 -13.07 5.34 -14.28
CA GLY A 26 -14.21 6.26 -14.31
C GLY A 26 -13.96 7.63 -13.65
N VAL A 27 -12.75 7.92 -13.19
CA VAL A 27 -12.38 9.23 -12.63
C VAL A 27 -12.02 10.18 -13.77
N ASN A 28 -13.06 10.71 -14.43
CA ASN A 28 -12.91 11.47 -15.69
C ASN A 28 -12.75 12.98 -15.53
N GLY A 29 -12.89 13.53 -14.32
CA GLY A 29 -12.74 14.96 -14.05
C GLY A 29 -11.28 15.41 -13.95
N GLN A 30 -11.03 16.70 -14.17
CA GLN A 30 -9.68 17.29 -14.10
C GLN A 30 -9.07 17.25 -12.69
N GLY A 31 -9.90 17.18 -11.64
CA GLY A 31 -9.45 17.23 -10.25
C GLY A 31 -8.43 16.14 -9.88
N ALA A 32 -8.53 14.93 -10.45
CA ALA A 32 -7.54 13.88 -10.21
C ALA A 32 -6.21 14.18 -10.93
N ALA A 33 -6.27 14.69 -12.16
CA ALA A 33 -5.08 15.07 -12.90
C ALA A 33 -4.32 16.23 -12.24
N ASP A 34 -5.04 17.27 -11.82
CA ASP A 34 -4.43 18.39 -11.10
C ASP A 34 -3.89 17.97 -9.74
N CYS A 35 -4.58 17.05 -9.06
CA CYS A 35 -4.12 16.50 -7.79
C CYS A 35 -2.78 15.76 -7.93
N ILE A 36 -2.63 14.97 -8.99
CA ILE A 36 -1.40 14.21 -9.29
C ILE A 36 -0.29 15.20 -9.65
N ALA A 37 -0.52 16.05 -10.66
CA ALA A 37 0.49 16.97 -11.18
C ALA A 37 1.00 17.96 -10.12
N ASN A 38 0.13 18.42 -9.21
CA ASN A 38 0.51 19.35 -8.14
C ASN A 38 0.96 18.66 -6.85
N GLN A 39 1.09 17.32 -6.86
CA GLN A 39 1.46 16.53 -5.69
C GLN A 39 0.65 16.90 -4.42
N LYS A 40 -0.65 17.13 -4.58
CA LYS A 40 -1.53 17.70 -3.52
C LYS A 40 -1.45 16.96 -2.17
N TYR A 41 -1.11 15.67 -2.19
CA TYR A 41 -1.01 14.81 -1.00
C TYR A 41 0.44 14.43 -0.62
N ALA A 42 1.46 15.14 -1.10
CA ALA A 42 2.86 14.84 -0.79
C ALA A 42 3.13 14.77 0.72
N ASP A 43 2.58 15.68 1.52
CA ASP A 43 2.79 15.68 2.97
C ASP A 43 2.03 14.56 3.68
N PHE A 44 0.87 14.16 3.15
CA PHE A 44 0.18 12.96 3.61
C PHE A 44 1.03 11.70 3.36
N VAL A 45 1.67 11.60 2.19
CA VAL A 45 2.57 10.47 1.88
C VAL A 45 3.78 10.48 2.82
N LYS A 46 4.45 11.62 3.00
CA LYS A 46 5.60 11.75 3.92
C LYS A 46 5.23 11.36 5.36
N SER A 47 4.10 11.86 5.87
CA SER A 47 3.64 11.55 7.23
C SER A 47 3.27 10.07 7.38
N SER A 48 2.67 9.46 6.36
CA SER A 48 2.39 8.02 6.33
C SER A 48 3.67 7.19 6.35
N THR A 49 4.68 7.56 5.54
CA THR A 49 5.99 6.89 5.54
C THR A 49 6.65 6.94 6.91
N LYS A 50 6.67 8.12 7.56
CA LYS A 50 7.21 8.25 8.92
C LYS A 50 6.42 7.38 9.91
N LYS A 51 5.10 7.48 9.90
CA LYS A 51 4.24 6.74 10.83
C LYS A 51 4.51 5.23 10.79
N TRP A 52 4.64 4.67 9.59
CA TRP A 52 4.70 3.21 9.44
C TRP A 52 6.11 2.64 9.50
N PHE A 53 7.08 3.25 8.81
CA PHE A 53 8.44 2.71 8.76
C PHE A 53 9.32 3.19 9.92
N VAL A 54 9.06 4.38 10.45
CA VAL A 54 9.87 4.93 11.56
C VAL A 54 9.19 4.66 12.89
N ASP A 55 7.93 5.08 13.05
CA ASP A 55 7.27 5.04 14.37
C ASP A 55 6.72 3.65 14.71
N ALA A 56 6.16 2.93 13.72
CA ALA A 56 5.65 1.56 13.90
C ALA A 56 6.70 0.47 13.60
N GLY A 57 7.85 0.82 13.03
CA GLY A 57 8.97 -0.12 12.82
C GLY A 57 8.72 -1.21 11.76
N ILE A 58 7.81 -1.01 10.83
CA ILE A 58 7.59 -1.95 9.72
C ILE A 58 8.88 -2.10 8.90
N GLN A 59 9.31 -3.34 8.65
CA GLN A 59 10.60 -3.63 8.01
C GLN A 59 10.50 -3.85 6.50
N GLY A 60 9.29 -3.97 5.95
CA GLY A 60 9.09 -4.24 4.54
C GLY A 60 7.63 -4.19 4.14
N THR A 61 7.37 -4.43 2.86
CA THR A 61 6.02 -4.57 2.33
C THR A 61 5.95 -5.84 1.49
N PRO A 62 4.82 -6.57 1.50
CA PRO A 62 3.63 -6.35 2.33
C PRO A 62 3.81 -6.77 3.81
N THR A 63 3.24 -6.00 4.73
CA THR A 63 3.04 -6.34 6.15
C THR A 63 1.55 -6.25 6.46
N VAL A 64 1.00 -7.22 7.19
CA VAL A 64 -0.44 -7.33 7.43
C VAL A 64 -0.73 -7.32 8.93
N PHE A 65 -1.73 -6.54 9.34
CA PHE A 65 -2.24 -6.49 10.70
C PHE A 65 -3.69 -6.97 10.74
N VAL A 66 -4.03 -7.78 11.75
CA VAL A 66 -5.42 -8.15 12.07
C VAL A 66 -5.69 -7.70 13.50
N ASN A 67 -6.67 -6.80 13.68
CA ASN A 67 -6.97 -6.15 14.97
C ASN A 67 -5.74 -5.55 15.69
N GLY A 68 -4.81 -4.98 14.92
CA GLY A 68 -3.58 -4.37 15.46
C GLY A 68 -2.45 -5.36 15.79
N ALA A 69 -2.67 -6.68 15.64
CA ALA A 69 -1.60 -7.67 15.73
C ALA A 69 -0.99 -7.91 14.34
N GLU A 70 0.33 -7.77 14.24
CA GLU A 70 1.07 -8.12 13.02
C GLU A 70 1.04 -9.63 12.81
N ILE A 71 0.76 -10.06 11.58
CA ILE A 71 0.72 -11.46 11.20
C ILE A 71 2.03 -11.81 10.50
N HIS A 72 2.62 -12.93 10.90
CA HIS A 72 3.90 -13.41 10.38
C HIS A 72 3.73 -14.84 9.86
N HIS A 73 4.32 -15.12 8.70
CA HIS A 73 4.50 -16.48 8.24
C HIS A 73 5.74 -17.09 8.91
N ASN A 74 5.62 -18.26 9.53
CA ASN A 74 6.73 -18.95 10.23
C ASN A 74 7.47 -18.07 11.27
N ASN A 75 6.77 -17.13 11.90
CA ASN A 75 7.35 -16.14 12.83
C ASN A 75 8.45 -15.24 12.22
N ASP A 76 8.52 -15.11 10.89
CA ASP A 76 9.44 -14.21 10.21
C ASP A 76 8.70 -12.94 9.73
N PRO A 77 9.07 -11.75 10.21
CA PRO A 77 8.45 -10.48 9.80
C PRO A 77 8.72 -10.09 8.34
N LYS A 78 9.63 -10.78 7.66
CA LYS A 78 9.95 -10.52 6.24
C LYS A 78 9.15 -11.40 5.29
N LEU A 79 8.51 -12.45 5.80
CA LEU A 79 7.70 -13.35 4.99
C LEU A 79 6.25 -12.87 4.98
N LEU A 80 5.70 -12.77 3.76
CA LEU A 80 4.27 -12.48 3.59
C LEU A 80 3.44 -13.58 4.25
N PRO A 81 2.44 -13.23 5.09
CA PRO A 81 1.48 -14.19 5.62
C PRO A 81 0.84 -15.05 4.55
N SER A 82 0.75 -16.35 4.79
CA SER A 82 -0.03 -17.24 3.95
C SER A 82 -1.53 -16.95 4.10
N VAL A 83 -2.33 -17.44 3.15
CA VAL A 83 -3.79 -17.37 3.26
C VAL A 83 -4.29 -18.06 4.53
N ASP A 84 -3.64 -19.14 4.95
CA ASP A 84 -4.03 -19.87 6.16
C ASP A 84 -3.66 -19.11 7.44
N ASP A 85 -2.50 -18.42 7.46
CA ASP A 85 -2.14 -17.52 8.56
C ASP A 85 -3.20 -16.42 8.72
N LEU A 86 -3.64 -15.83 7.61
CA LEU A 86 -4.67 -14.78 7.60
C LEU A 86 -6.04 -15.30 8.06
N LYS A 87 -6.47 -16.47 7.57
CA LYS A 87 -7.73 -17.10 8.01
C LYS A 87 -7.73 -17.38 9.51
N ALA A 88 -6.63 -17.96 10.02
CA ALA A 88 -6.47 -18.25 11.44
C ALA A 88 -6.51 -16.96 12.29
N ALA A 89 -5.82 -15.92 11.85
CA ALA A 89 -5.81 -14.62 12.52
C ALA A 89 -7.20 -13.98 12.57
N VAL A 90 -7.94 -14.00 11.46
CA VAL A 90 -9.30 -13.43 11.39
C VAL A 90 -10.27 -14.21 12.28
N ALA A 91 -10.22 -15.54 12.27
CA ALA A 91 -11.08 -16.36 13.13
C ALA A 91 -10.84 -16.08 14.62
N LYS A 92 -9.57 -15.93 15.03
CA LYS A 92 -9.19 -15.56 16.40
C LYS A 92 -9.61 -14.14 16.79
N ALA A 93 -9.78 -13.25 15.84
CA ALA A 93 -10.12 -11.84 16.06
C ALA A 93 -11.64 -11.59 16.22
N GLN A 94 -12.48 -12.60 15.98
CA GLN A 94 -13.94 -12.52 16.06
C GLN A 94 -14.53 -12.97 17.41
N VAL A 95 -13.68 -13.45 18.32
CA VAL A 95 -14.00 -13.84 19.70
C VAL A 95 -13.48 -12.81 20.68
#